data_AF-A0A9P7E6C0-F1
#
_entry.id   AF-A0A9P7E6C0-F1
#
_cell.length_a   1.000
_cell.length_b   1.000
_cell.length_c   1.000
_cell.angle_alpha   90.00
_cell.angle_beta   90.00
_cell.angle_gamma   90.00
#
_symmetry.space_group_name_H-M   'P 1'
#
loop_
_entity.id
_entity.type
_entity.pdbx_description
1 polymer ?
#
loop_
_entity_poly.entity_id
_entity_poly.type
_entity_poly.pdbx_seq_one_letter_code
_entity_poly.pdbx_strand_id
1 'polypeptide(L)'
;MSSQQTYYNVEVVQFWRGQIECFHPHPLHWVIYLPTDPGIGNTYHLVGDTETYAVECRRNQPHVNPDDWRGSHTMGRVAANKLALFERHLASVPITYNDPRWNSQNWVWDCLRHLRHQRFEISWELRQCDLQTKMCCHKFKTFAFWMCIIIGVIGVLGARE
;
A
#
# COMPACT_ATOMS: atom_id res chain seq x y z
N MET A 1 -25.26 11.73 25.06
CA MET A 1 -23.79 11.61 24.96
C MET A 1 -23.48 11.22 23.52
N SER A 2 -22.94 12.14 22.72
CA SER A 2 -22.50 11.78 21.35
C SER A 2 -21.27 10.88 21.47
N SER A 3 -21.40 9.62 21.06
CA SER A 3 -20.23 8.76 20.85
C SER A 3 -19.32 9.46 19.84
N GLN A 4 -18.09 9.81 20.24
CA GLN A 4 -17.09 10.26 19.28
C GLN A 4 -16.93 9.14 18.24
N GLN A 5 -17.25 9.44 16.99
CA GLN A 5 -17.14 8.48 15.91
C GLN A 5 -15.66 8.32 15.58
N THR A 6 -15.07 7.18 15.94
CA THR A 6 -13.70 6.85 15.56
C THR A 6 -13.65 6.55 14.06
N TYR A 7 -12.65 7.11 13.38
CA TYR A 7 -12.39 6.88 11.97
C TYR A 7 -10.99 6.27 11.80
N TYR A 8 -10.88 5.33 10.87
CA TYR A 8 -9.61 4.76 10.43
C TYR A 8 -9.27 5.29 9.04
N ASN A 9 -8.00 5.61 8.82
CA ASN A 9 -7.53 5.96 7.48
C ASN A 9 -7.53 4.70 6.60
N VAL A 10 -7.91 4.87 5.33
CA VAL A 10 -7.77 3.83 4.32
C VAL A 10 -6.54 4.17 3.50
N GLU A 11 -5.48 3.40 3.68
CA GLU A 11 -4.21 3.60 2.99
C GLU A 11 -4.01 2.53 1.93
N VAL A 12 -3.47 2.91 0.78
CA VAL A 12 -2.89 1.97 -0.17
C VAL A 12 -1.41 1.94 0.11
N VAL A 13 -0.86 0.75 0.26
CA VAL A 13 0.57 0.54 0.54
C VAL A 13 1.17 -0.29 -0.58
N GLN A 14 2.37 0.10 -0.98
CA GLN A 14 3.12 -0.53 -2.05
C GLN A 14 4.38 -1.21 -1.50
N PHE A 15 4.58 -2.46 -1.88
CA PHE A 15 5.75 -3.26 -1.54
C PHE A 15 6.53 -3.69 -2.78
N TRP A 16 7.84 -3.77 -2.61
CA TRP A 16 8.75 -4.43 -3.53
C TRP A 16 8.60 -5.95 -3.41
N ARG A 17 8.83 -6.67 -4.51
CA ARG A 17 8.73 -8.14 -4.55
C ARG A 17 10.01 -8.83 -5.01
N GLY A 18 11.11 -8.09 -5.10
CA GLY A 18 12.33 -8.58 -5.73
C GLY A 18 12.28 -8.49 -7.26
N GLN A 19 13.21 -9.20 -7.89
CA GLN A 19 13.36 -9.30 -9.34
C GLN A 19 13.31 -10.76 -9.77
N ILE A 20 12.70 -11.02 -10.92
CA ILE A 20 12.63 -12.34 -11.56
C ILE A 20 14.01 -12.68 -12.13
N GLU A 21 14.57 -11.71 -12.86
CA GLU A 21 15.89 -11.74 -13.46
C GLU A 21 16.53 -10.35 -13.32
N CYS A 22 17.83 -10.24 -13.62
CA CYS A 22 18.49 -8.95 -13.70
C CYS A 22 17.69 -8.00 -14.60
N PHE A 23 17.35 -6.82 -14.06
CA PHE A 23 16.55 -5.79 -14.73
C PHE A 23 15.08 -6.15 -15.02
N HIS A 24 14.57 -7.27 -14.50
CA HIS A 24 13.17 -7.68 -14.64
C HIS A 24 12.49 -7.74 -13.28
N PRO A 25 12.05 -6.60 -12.72
CA PRO A 25 11.39 -6.58 -11.43
C PRO A 25 10.01 -7.26 -11.48
N HIS A 26 9.66 -7.94 -10.40
CA HIS A 26 8.28 -8.37 -10.22
C HIS A 26 7.35 -7.14 -10.19
N PRO A 27 6.10 -7.26 -10.67
CA PRO A 27 5.09 -6.25 -10.46
C PRO A 27 4.99 -5.91 -8.97
N LEU A 28 4.92 -4.61 -8.66
CA LEU A 28 4.81 -4.12 -7.28
C LEU A 28 3.56 -4.69 -6.62
N HIS A 29 3.67 -5.08 -5.36
CA HIS A 29 2.56 -5.61 -4.59
C HIS A 29 1.79 -4.48 -3.93
N TRP A 30 0.49 -4.40 -4.17
CA TRP A 30 -0.37 -3.41 -3.55
C TRP A 30 -1.28 -4.05 -2.52
N VAL A 31 -1.47 -3.37 -1.39
CA VAL A 31 -2.37 -3.79 -0.33
C VAL A 31 -3.20 -2.60 0.14
N ILE A 32 -4.36 -2.89 0.73
CA ILE A 32 -5.13 -1.91 1.49
C ILE A 32 -4.80 -2.08 2.96
N TYR A 33 -4.32 -1.03 3.60
CA TYR A 33 -3.94 -0.99 5.01
C TYR A 33 -4.82 -0.01 5.79
N LEU A 34 -5.35 -0.45 6.91
CA LEU A 34 -6.13 0.37 7.84
C LEU A 34 -5.39 0.37 9.19
N PRO A 35 -4.66 1.43 9.57
CA PRO A 35 -4.10 1.55 10.89
C PRO A 35 -5.23 1.67 11.92
N THR A 36 -5.34 0.68 12.80
CA THR A 36 -6.33 0.65 13.88
C THR A 36 -5.74 1.18 15.19
N ASP A 37 -4.43 0.98 15.39
CA ASP A 37 -3.67 1.38 16.57
C ASP A 37 -2.22 1.74 16.19
N PRO A 38 -1.43 2.38 17.08
CA PRO A 38 -0.04 2.69 16.82
C PRO A 38 0.78 1.45 16.47
N GLY A 39 1.25 1.36 15.21
CA GLY A 39 2.04 0.24 14.71
C GLY A 39 1.25 -1.03 14.39
N ILE A 40 -0.09 -1.02 14.55
CA ILE A 40 -0.96 -2.17 14.32
C ILE A 40 -2.10 -1.77 13.37
N GLY A 41 -2.47 -2.67 12.47
CA GLY A 41 -3.60 -2.43 11.59
C GLY A 41 -4.12 -3.68 10.92
N ASN A 42 -5.11 -3.44 10.07
CA ASN A 42 -5.69 -4.47 9.22
C ASN A 42 -5.12 -4.33 7.81
N THR A 43 -4.64 -5.44 7.26
CA THR A 43 -4.12 -5.53 5.90
C THR A 43 -5.00 -6.44 5.08
N TYR A 44 -5.42 -5.95 3.91
CA TYR A 44 -6.21 -6.70 2.94
C TYR A 44 -5.44 -6.74 1.63
N HIS A 45 -5.13 -7.95 1.17
CA HIS A 45 -4.36 -8.12 -0.05
C HIS A 45 -4.70 -9.41 -0.79
N LEU A 46 -4.28 -9.43 -2.04
CA LEU A 46 -4.41 -10.58 -2.91
C LEU A 46 -3.16 -11.46 -2.78
N VAL A 47 -3.34 -12.74 -2.49
CA VAL A 47 -2.27 -13.75 -2.42
C VAL A 47 -2.45 -14.81 -3.49
N GLY A 48 -1.37 -15.50 -3.86
CA GLY A 48 -1.36 -16.49 -4.94
C GLY A 48 -0.92 -15.91 -6.28
N ASP A 49 -1.27 -16.62 -7.34
CA ASP A 49 -0.98 -16.31 -8.75
C ASP A 49 -2.25 -16.31 -9.60
N THR A 50 -2.10 -16.16 -10.91
CA THR A 50 -3.21 -16.07 -11.88
C THR A 50 -4.20 -17.23 -11.81
N GLU A 51 -3.83 -18.38 -11.26
CA GLU A 51 -4.68 -19.56 -11.13
C GLU A 51 -5.22 -19.72 -9.70
N THR A 52 -4.49 -19.23 -8.69
CA THR A 52 -4.73 -19.51 -7.27
C THR A 52 -5.10 -18.28 -6.44
N TYR A 53 -5.38 -17.15 -7.08
CA TYR A 53 -5.66 -15.91 -6.40
C TYR A 53 -6.75 -16.02 -5.31
N ALA A 54 -6.41 -15.55 -4.12
CA ALA A 54 -7.30 -15.47 -2.96
C ALA A 54 -7.12 -14.14 -2.22
N VAL A 55 -8.19 -13.66 -1.58
CA VAL A 55 -8.10 -12.49 -0.68
C VAL A 55 -7.69 -12.97 0.70
N GLU A 56 -6.60 -12.43 1.22
CA GLU A 56 -6.19 -12.65 2.60
C GLU A 56 -6.44 -11.38 3.43
N CYS A 57 -7.13 -11.56 4.55
CA CYS A 57 -7.46 -10.50 5.50
C CYS A 57 -6.68 -10.73 6.80
N ARG A 58 -5.70 -9.89 7.08
CA ARG A 58 -4.92 -9.94 8.33
C ARG A 58 -5.38 -8.82 9.25
N ARG A 59 -5.87 -9.15 10.44
CA ARG A 59 -6.40 -8.17 11.41
C ARG A 59 -5.46 -8.01 12.59
N ASN A 60 -5.38 -6.78 13.11
CA ASN A 60 -4.59 -6.43 14.28
C ASN A 60 -3.15 -6.95 14.20
N GLN A 61 -2.52 -6.80 13.03
CA GLN A 61 -1.14 -7.22 12.81
C GLN A 61 -0.22 -5.99 12.73
N PRO A 62 1.07 -6.15 13.07
CA PRO A 62 2.08 -5.15 12.78
C PRO A 62 2.11 -4.82 11.29
N HIS A 63 2.56 -3.60 10.94
CA HIS A 63 2.77 -3.24 9.54
C HIS A 63 3.68 -4.26 8.86
N VAL A 64 3.20 -4.89 7.79
CA VAL A 64 3.89 -6.02 7.17
C VAL A 64 5.16 -5.51 6.49
N ASN A 65 6.29 -6.16 6.79
CA ASN A 65 7.54 -6.09 6.03
C ASN A 65 8.05 -4.67 5.70
N PRO A 66 8.65 -3.98 6.68
CA PRO A 66 9.18 -2.63 6.49
C PRO A 66 10.35 -2.55 5.48
N ASP A 67 11.08 -3.64 5.28
CA ASP A 67 12.22 -3.67 4.36
C ASP A 67 11.76 -3.56 2.89
N ASP A 68 10.69 -4.27 2.55
CA ASP A 68 10.08 -4.25 1.22
C ASP A 68 9.13 -3.06 0.98
N TRP A 69 8.78 -2.31 2.03
CA TRP A 69 7.91 -1.15 1.90
C TRP A 69 8.51 -0.10 0.97
N ARG A 70 7.72 0.42 0.02
CA ARG A 70 8.13 1.49 -0.92
C ARG A 70 7.46 2.83 -0.65
N GLY A 71 6.22 2.79 -0.18
CA GLY A 71 5.43 3.98 0.11
C GLY A 71 3.98 3.64 0.38
N SER A 72 3.28 4.61 0.97
CA SER A 72 1.83 4.54 1.19
C SER A 72 1.16 5.83 0.77
N HIS A 73 -0.14 5.74 0.48
CA HIS A 73 -0.97 6.89 0.22
C HIS A 73 -2.35 6.73 0.85
N THR A 74 -2.77 7.72 1.64
CA THR A 74 -4.11 7.76 2.22
C THR A 74 -5.13 8.09 1.13
N MET A 75 -6.05 7.16 0.90
CA MET A 75 -7.13 7.31 -0.08
C MET A 75 -8.41 7.82 0.55
N GLY A 76 -8.57 7.74 1.87
CA GLY A 76 -9.82 8.12 2.51
C GLY A 76 -9.89 7.68 3.95
N ARG A 77 -11.12 7.56 4.46
CA ARG A 77 -11.39 7.11 5.82
C ARG A 77 -12.63 6.23 5.90
N VAL A 78 -12.67 5.38 6.92
CA VAL A 78 -13.82 4.53 7.24
C VAL A 78 -14.17 4.70 8.72
N ALA A 79 -15.44 4.84 9.01
CA ALA A 79 -15.89 4.86 10.41
C ALA A 79 -15.72 3.47 11.04
N ALA A 80 -15.30 3.42 12.29
CA ALA A 80 -15.03 2.16 13.00
C ALA A 80 -16.26 1.22 13.02
N ASN A 81 -17.46 1.78 13.19
CA ASN A 81 -18.72 1.02 13.14
C ASN A 81 -19.08 0.46 11.74
N LYS A 82 -18.43 0.94 10.68
CA LYS A 82 -18.61 0.45 9.30
C LYS A 82 -17.49 -0.50 8.86
N LEU A 83 -16.52 -0.82 9.71
CA LEU A 83 -15.38 -1.65 9.35
C LEU A 83 -15.80 -3.05 8.87
N ALA A 84 -16.73 -3.72 9.56
CA ALA A 84 -17.22 -5.03 9.14
C ALA A 84 -17.93 -4.98 7.77
N LEU A 85 -18.65 -3.90 7.48
CA LEU A 85 -19.29 -3.70 6.18
C LEU A 85 -18.25 -3.43 5.09
N PHE A 86 -17.24 -2.61 5.39
CA PHE A 86 -16.10 -2.33 4.52
C PHE A 86 -15.40 -3.63 4.10
N GLU A 87 -15.08 -4.51 5.06
CA GLU A 87 -14.44 -5.80 4.78
C GLU A 87 -15.29 -6.71 3.89
N ARG A 88 -16.62 -6.75 4.11
CA ARG A 88 -17.54 -7.50 3.25
C ARG A 88 -17.52 -6.98 1.82
N HIS A 89 -17.44 -5.65 1.63
CA HIS A 89 -17.32 -5.09 0.29
C HIS A 89 -15.99 -5.44 -0.37
N LEU A 90 -14.87 -5.40 0.35
CA LEU A 90 -13.58 -5.84 -0.18
C LEU A 90 -13.62 -7.31 -0.63
N ALA A 91 -14.20 -8.19 0.19
CA ALA A 91 -14.33 -9.61 -0.13
C ALA A 91 -15.30 -9.90 -1.30
N SER A 92 -16.20 -8.96 -1.61
CA SER A 92 -17.17 -9.09 -2.72
C SER A 92 -16.60 -8.72 -4.10
N VAL A 93 -15.41 -8.13 -4.15
CA VAL A 93 -14.80 -7.70 -5.41
C VAL A 93 -14.35 -8.92 -6.21
N PRO A 94 -14.80 -9.10 -7.46
CA PRO A 94 -14.43 -10.25 -8.27
C PRO A 94 -12.92 -10.37 -8.47
N ILE A 95 -12.44 -11.60 -8.45
CA ILE A 95 -11.08 -11.99 -8.83
C ILE A 95 -11.13 -12.53 -10.25
N THR A 96 -10.29 -12.00 -11.13
CA THR A 96 -10.18 -12.48 -12.51
C THR A 96 -9.06 -13.52 -12.59
N TYR A 97 -9.44 -14.77 -12.83
CA TYR A 97 -8.50 -15.88 -13.02
C TYR A 97 -8.02 -15.97 -14.47
N ASN A 98 -6.83 -16.55 -14.66
CA ASN A 98 -6.22 -16.84 -15.96
C ASN A 98 -5.93 -15.61 -16.84
N ASP A 99 -5.97 -14.40 -16.28
CA ASP A 99 -5.55 -13.18 -16.98
C ASP A 99 -4.16 -12.73 -16.48
N PRO A 100 -3.10 -12.82 -17.30
CA PRO A 100 -1.75 -12.42 -16.91
C PRO A 100 -1.60 -10.92 -16.66
N ARG A 101 -2.57 -10.10 -17.10
CA ARG A 101 -2.59 -8.66 -16.81
C ARG A 101 -3.23 -8.36 -15.46
N TRP A 102 -3.97 -9.30 -14.88
CA TRP A 102 -4.67 -9.12 -13.62
C TRP A 102 -3.75 -9.44 -12.44
N ASN A 103 -3.67 -8.54 -11.47
CA ASN A 103 -2.74 -8.61 -10.33
C ASN A 103 -3.27 -7.80 -9.13
N SER A 104 -2.50 -7.74 -8.04
CA SER A 104 -2.91 -7.05 -6.81
C SER A 104 -3.17 -5.56 -7.01
N GLN A 105 -2.52 -4.87 -7.96
CA GLN A 105 -2.77 -3.46 -8.23
C GLN A 105 -4.16 -3.23 -8.83
N ASN A 106 -4.58 -4.09 -9.76
CA ASN A 106 -5.91 -4.03 -10.36
C ASN A 106 -6.98 -4.36 -9.32
N TRP A 107 -6.76 -5.40 -8.51
CA TRP A 107 -7.68 -5.75 -7.42
C TRP A 107 -7.83 -4.61 -6.41
N VAL A 108 -6.74 -3.99 -5.94
CA VAL A 108 -6.80 -2.84 -5.03
C VAL A 108 -7.57 -1.68 -5.67
N TRP A 109 -7.33 -1.41 -6.95
CA TRP A 109 -8.04 -0.35 -7.66
C TRP A 109 -9.54 -0.61 -7.79
N ASP A 110 -9.92 -1.84 -8.14
CA ASP A 110 -11.32 -2.27 -8.22
C ASP A 110 -12.01 -2.21 -6.85
N CYS A 111 -11.31 -2.57 -5.78
CA CYS A 111 -11.76 -2.39 -4.40
C CYS A 111 -12.06 -0.92 -4.08
N LEU A 112 -11.13 0.00 -4.36
CA LEU A 112 -11.32 1.42 -4.11
C LEU A 112 -12.51 1.97 -4.92
N ARG A 113 -12.63 1.56 -6.18
CA ARG A 113 -13.76 1.94 -7.04
C ARG A 113 -15.08 1.41 -6.49
N HIS A 114 -15.14 0.16 -6.07
CA HIS A 114 -16.33 -0.42 -5.46
C HIS A 114 -16.74 0.33 -4.19
N LEU A 115 -15.80 0.55 -3.27
CA LEU A 115 -16.04 1.30 -2.03
C LEU A 115 -16.56 2.71 -2.26
N ARG A 116 -16.03 3.42 -3.29
CA ARG A 116 -16.52 4.72 -3.72
C ARG A 116 -17.99 4.67 -4.13
N HIS A 117 -18.40 3.65 -4.90
CA HIS A 117 -19.80 3.46 -5.29
C HIS A 117 -20.70 3.12 -4.10
N GLN A 118 -20.17 2.45 -3.07
CA GLN A 118 -20.86 2.15 -1.81
C GLN A 118 -20.89 3.33 -0.82
N ARG A 119 -20.52 4.54 -1.26
CA ARG A 119 -20.54 5.78 -0.45
C ARG A 119 -19.60 5.75 0.76
N PHE A 120 -18.52 4.97 0.72
CA PHE A 120 -17.41 5.16 1.64
C PHE A 120 -16.65 6.44 1.30
N GLU A 121 -16.01 7.05 2.30
CA GLU A 121 -15.27 8.30 2.16
C GLU A 121 -13.88 8.05 1.54
N ILE A 122 -13.88 7.56 0.31
CA ILE A 122 -12.69 7.32 -0.52
C ILE A 122 -12.60 8.42 -1.58
N SER A 123 -11.45 9.08 -1.68
CA SER A 123 -11.20 10.18 -2.61
C SER A 123 -11.41 9.74 -4.06
N TRP A 124 -12.12 10.56 -4.83
CA TRP A 124 -12.36 10.41 -6.26
C TRP A 124 -11.28 11.08 -7.12
N GLU A 125 -10.43 11.89 -6.51
CA GLU A 125 -9.51 12.79 -7.22
C GLU A 125 -8.31 12.07 -7.86
N LEU A 126 -8.04 10.83 -7.44
CA LEU A 126 -6.86 10.09 -7.86
C LEU A 126 -7.22 8.92 -8.74
N ARG A 127 -6.56 8.84 -9.89
CA ARG A 127 -6.57 7.71 -10.82
C ARG A 127 -5.51 6.68 -10.42
N GLN A 128 -5.64 5.46 -10.94
CA GLN A 128 -4.69 4.37 -10.68
C GLN A 128 -3.24 4.75 -11.04
N CYS A 129 -3.03 5.45 -12.15
CA CYS A 129 -1.71 5.94 -12.57
C CYS A 129 -1.11 6.96 -11.59
N ASP A 130 -1.95 7.79 -10.98
CA ASP A 130 -1.50 8.82 -10.04
C ASP A 130 -1.04 8.17 -8.71
N LEU A 131 -1.68 7.07 -8.32
CA LEU A 131 -1.32 6.27 -7.15
C LEU A 131 0.09 5.66 -7.25
N GLN A 132 0.45 5.10 -8.41
CA GLN A 132 1.80 4.57 -8.64
C GLN A 132 2.86 5.65 -8.38
N THR A 133 2.69 6.83 -8.98
CA THR A 133 3.63 7.95 -8.82
C THR A 133 3.68 8.46 -7.38
N LYS A 134 2.54 8.61 -6.70
CA LYS A 134 2.48 9.11 -5.32
C LYS A 134 3.14 8.15 -4.32
N MET A 135 3.02 6.84 -4.53
CA MET A 135 3.62 5.82 -3.65
C MET A 135 5.10 5.57 -3.97
N CYS A 136 5.58 5.84 -5.19
CA CYS A 136 6.98 5.64 -5.59
C CYS A 136 8.02 6.49 -4.83
N CYS A 137 7.60 7.58 -4.18
CA CYS A 137 8.50 8.66 -3.77
C CYS A 137 8.91 8.69 -2.29
N HIS A 138 8.48 7.74 -1.44
CA HIS A 138 8.77 7.85 0.00
C HIS A 138 10.19 7.41 0.42
N LYS A 139 10.90 6.60 -0.40
CA LYS A 139 12.29 6.17 -0.10
C LYS A 139 13.40 7.15 -0.52
N PHE A 140 13.11 8.22 -1.26
CA PHE A 140 14.16 9.14 -1.72
C PHE A 140 14.65 10.15 -0.65
N LYS A 141 13.91 10.34 0.45
CA LYS A 141 14.35 11.27 1.51
C LYS A 141 15.44 10.71 2.42
N THR A 142 15.51 9.38 2.60
CA THR A 142 16.49 8.77 3.51
C THR A 142 17.80 8.41 2.79
N PHE A 143 17.72 7.97 1.53
CA PHE A 143 18.93 7.62 0.76
C PHE A 143 19.74 8.84 0.30
N ALA A 144 19.08 9.96 -0.06
CA ALA A 144 19.78 11.19 -0.41
C ALA A 144 20.57 11.76 0.78
N PHE A 145 20.06 11.61 2.01
CA PHE A 145 20.75 12.06 3.22
C PHE A 145 22.00 11.21 3.51
N TRP A 146 21.95 9.90 3.28
CA TRP A 146 23.09 9.02 3.49
C TRP A 146 24.16 9.16 2.40
N MET A 147 23.76 9.38 1.14
CA MET A 147 24.70 9.58 0.03
C MET A 147 25.44 10.93 0.12
N CYS A 148 24.81 11.99 0.63
CA CYS A 148 25.49 13.25 0.92
C CYS A 148 26.50 13.14 2.08
N ILE A 149 26.24 12.31 3.09
CA ILE A 149 27.19 12.10 4.20
C ILE A 149 28.44 11.35 3.72
N ILE A 150 28.30 10.34 2.86
CA ILE A 150 29.45 9.59 2.35
C ILE A 150 30.34 10.45 1.43
N ILE A 151 29.75 11.30 0.58
CA ILE A 151 30.51 12.24 -0.26
C ILE A 151 31.15 13.35 0.59
N GLY A 152 30.48 13.83 1.64
CA GLY A 152 30.99 14.87 2.54
C GLY A 152 32.16 14.41 3.43
N VAL A 153 32.21 13.14 3.84
CA VAL A 153 33.30 12.60 4.69
C VAL A 153 34.57 12.32 3.88
N ILE A 154 34.44 11.93 2.61
CA ILE A 154 35.60 11.69 1.73
C ILE A 154 36.28 13.02 1.34
N GLY A 155 35.53 14.13 1.27
CA GLY A 155 36.07 15.45 0.92
C GLY A 155 36.95 16.11 2.00
N VAL A 156 36.90 15.65 3.27
CA VAL A 156 37.64 16.28 4.38
C VAL A 156 38.98 15.56 4.67
N LEU A 157 39.17 14.34 4.20
CA LEU A 157 40.44 13.61 4.38
C LEU A 157 41.49 13.85 3.28
N GLY A 158 41.16 14.61 2.23
CA GLY A 158 42.06 14.90 1.10
C GLY A 158 42.77 16.25 1.11
N ALA A 159 42.74 17.01 2.22
CA ALA A 159 43.31 18.35 2.30
C ALA A 159 44.22 18.51 3.54
N ARG A 160 45.25 17.68 3.63
CA ARG A 160 46.42 17.91 4.50
C ARG A 160 47.66 17.28 3.86
N GLU A 161 48.27 18.02 2.94
CA GLU A 161 49.72 18.03 2.72
C GLU A 161 50.16 19.49 2.57
#